data_AF-A0A519J4V7-F1
#
_entry.id   AF-A0A519J4V7-F1
#
_cell.length_a   1.000
_cell.length_b   1.000
_cell.length_c   1.000
_cell.angle_alpha   90.00
_cell.angle_beta   90.00
_cell.angle_gamma   90.00
#
_symmetry.space_group_name_H-M   'P 1'
#
loop_
_entity.id
_entity.type
_entity.pdbx_description
1 polymer ?
#
loop_
_entity_poly.entity_id
_entity_poly.type
_entity_poly.pdbx_seq_one_letter_code
_entity_poly.pdbx_strand_id
1 'polypeptide(L)'
;MSIYPLLLAVHIVAGLGAVLIGIAPVLTRKGSRAHRLTGRIFSLCMAILLAAAWVMTALKMDTYLLALSASATLTLFSGLRVLGRKRPDLRRADRATALDGLVTLGIAGVGALVLWMVLTGRGVGPTAVSMALVYGLLSMSLWDAWRFLRPTDWPFSPELWRYEHLWKMLGAYSAVLSAFAGNFLRFVPAPWSALWPTLLFQTLTVIWIAVLVVQRRGRLRAA
;
A
#
# COMPACT_ATOMS: atom_id res chain seq x y z
N MET A 1 -28.39 -17.27 7.77
CA MET A 1 -27.49 -17.21 6.59
C MET A 1 -26.14 -16.68 7.06
N SER A 2 -25.02 -17.35 6.73
CA SER A 2 -23.70 -16.84 7.12
C SER A 2 -23.39 -15.57 6.32
N ILE A 3 -22.86 -14.53 6.98
CA ILE A 3 -22.45 -13.26 6.34
C ILE A 3 -21.20 -13.42 5.45
N TYR A 4 -20.44 -14.50 5.66
CA TYR A 4 -19.14 -14.71 5.02
C TYR A 4 -19.19 -14.81 3.49
N PRO A 5 -20.10 -15.56 2.84
CA PRO A 5 -20.15 -15.64 1.37
C PRO A 5 -20.50 -14.29 0.73
N LEU A 6 -21.32 -13.48 1.38
CA LEU A 6 -21.64 -12.13 0.93
C LEU A 6 -20.38 -11.24 0.96
N LEU A 7 -19.64 -11.25 2.08
CA LEU A 7 -18.38 -10.52 2.21
C LEU A 7 -17.35 -10.98 1.18
N LEU A 8 -17.25 -12.29 0.95
CA LEU A 8 -16.36 -12.87 -0.05
C LEU A 8 -16.73 -12.42 -1.46
N ALA A 9 -18.01 -12.41 -1.83
CA ALA A 9 -18.46 -11.92 -3.12
C ALA A 9 -18.12 -10.42 -3.30
N VAL A 10 -18.39 -9.59 -2.29
CA VAL A 10 -18.02 -8.16 -2.30
C VAL A 10 -16.51 -8.00 -2.45
N HIS A 11 -15.70 -8.76 -1.70
CA HIS A 11 -14.25 -8.73 -1.75
C HIS A 11 -13.73 -9.06 -3.16
N ILE A 12 -14.25 -10.14 -3.78
CA ILE A 12 -13.84 -10.57 -5.12
C ILE A 12 -14.20 -9.53 -6.18
N VAL A 13 -15.44 -9.03 -6.17
CA VAL A 13 -15.91 -8.05 -7.17
C VAL A 13 -15.15 -6.73 -7.03
N ALA A 14 -14.98 -6.24 -5.81
CA ALA A 14 -14.21 -5.02 -5.55
C ALA A 14 -12.73 -5.20 -5.92
N GLY A 15 -12.15 -6.37 -5.65
CA GLY A 15 -10.76 -6.70 -6.01
C GLY A 15 -10.53 -6.79 -7.50
N LEU A 16 -11.41 -7.46 -8.23
CA LEU A 16 -11.35 -7.49 -9.68
C LEU A 16 -11.49 -6.08 -10.27
N GLY A 17 -12.43 -5.28 -9.75
CA GLY A 17 -12.56 -3.87 -10.10
C GLY A 17 -11.27 -3.07 -9.88
N ALA A 18 -10.63 -3.25 -8.72
CA ALA A 18 -9.36 -2.60 -8.38
C ALA A 18 -8.21 -3.02 -9.32
N VAL A 19 -8.12 -4.31 -9.68
CA VAL A 19 -7.14 -4.81 -10.65
C VAL A 19 -7.35 -4.17 -12.03
N LEU A 20 -8.59 -4.18 -12.54
CA LEU A 20 -8.89 -3.66 -13.87
C LEU A 20 -8.68 -2.14 -13.95
N ILE A 21 -9.13 -1.38 -12.96
CA ILE A 21 -9.01 0.08 -13.00
C ILE A 21 -7.62 0.59 -12.58
N GLY A 22 -6.88 -0.19 -11.79
CA GLY A 22 -5.60 0.23 -11.22
C GLY A 22 -4.46 0.41 -12.22
N ILE A 23 -4.55 -0.19 -13.42
CA ILE A 23 -3.59 0.06 -14.51
C ILE A 23 -3.80 1.45 -15.15
N ALA A 24 -5.03 1.95 -15.20
CA ALA A 24 -5.35 3.23 -15.84
C ALA A 24 -4.61 4.44 -15.22
N PRO A 25 -4.52 4.63 -13.89
CA PRO A 25 -3.72 5.72 -13.32
C PRO A 25 -2.21 5.55 -13.58
N VAL A 26 -1.72 4.33 -13.86
CA VAL A 26 -0.32 4.05 -14.24
C VAL A 26 -0.04 4.51 -15.67
N LEU A 27 -0.96 4.29 -16.61
CA LEU A 27 -0.77 4.66 -18.02
C LEU A 27 -1.12 6.11 -18.35
N THR A 28 -1.94 6.76 -17.52
CA THR A 28 -2.33 8.16 -17.75
C THR A 28 -1.29 9.16 -17.29
N ARG A 29 -1.31 10.36 -17.89
CA ARG A 29 -0.46 11.50 -17.50
C ARG A 29 -0.69 11.83 -16.02
N LYS A 30 0.39 11.86 -15.23
CA LYS A 30 0.32 12.11 -13.79
C LYS A 30 -0.26 13.48 -13.49
N GLY A 31 -1.22 13.53 -12.58
CA GLY A 31 -1.96 14.73 -12.24
C GLY A 31 -3.04 15.15 -13.24
N SER A 32 -3.24 14.46 -14.38
CA SER A 32 -4.34 14.74 -15.31
C SER A 32 -5.72 14.41 -14.71
N ARG A 33 -6.81 14.89 -15.33
CA ARG A 33 -8.19 14.55 -14.91
C ARG A 33 -8.43 13.04 -14.95
N ALA A 34 -7.95 12.37 -15.99
CA ALA A 34 -8.04 10.92 -16.12
C ALA A 34 -7.32 10.20 -14.97
N HIS A 35 -6.06 10.54 -14.70
CA HIS A 35 -5.29 9.97 -13.59
C HIS A 35 -5.97 10.15 -12.23
N ARG A 36 -6.53 11.34 -11.96
CA ARG A 36 -7.23 11.61 -10.69
C ARG A 36 -8.55 10.85 -10.60
N LEU A 37 -9.30 10.74 -11.68
CA LEU A 37 -10.57 10.01 -11.70
C LEU A 37 -10.35 8.51 -11.50
N THR A 38 -9.49 7.89 -12.31
CA THR A 38 -9.23 6.45 -12.23
C THR A 38 -8.52 6.08 -10.94
N GLY A 39 -7.61 6.95 -10.45
CA GLY A 39 -7.00 6.78 -9.13
C GLY A 39 -8.02 6.81 -7.98
N ARG A 40 -9.05 7.67 -8.04
CA ARG A 40 -10.13 7.69 -7.03
C ARG A 40 -11.00 6.43 -7.10
N ILE A 41 -11.34 5.97 -8.31
CA ILE A 41 -12.11 4.73 -8.49
C ILE A 41 -11.30 3.54 -7.96
N PHE A 42 -10.01 3.45 -8.30
CA PHE A 42 -9.10 2.46 -7.73
C PHE A 42 -9.11 2.47 -6.20
N SER A 43 -8.95 3.64 -5.59
CA SER A 43 -8.96 3.77 -4.13
C SER A 43 -10.28 3.39 -3.50
N LEU A 44 -11.42 3.68 -4.15
CA LEU A 44 -12.74 3.26 -3.69
C LEU A 44 -12.89 1.73 -3.75
N CYS A 45 -12.52 1.11 -4.86
CA CYS A 45 -12.53 -0.35 -5.01
C CYS A 45 -11.64 -1.02 -3.94
N MET A 46 -10.42 -0.50 -3.75
CA MET A 46 -9.51 -0.98 -2.70
C MET A 46 -10.08 -0.80 -1.29
N ALA A 47 -10.74 0.33 -1.00
CA ALA A 47 -11.35 0.56 0.31
C ALA A 47 -12.48 -0.43 0.60
N ILE A 48 -13.36 -0.69 -0.38
CA ILE A 48 -14.44 -1.68 -0.27
C ILE A 48 -13.86 -3.09 -0.10
N LEU A 49 -12.85 -3.45 -0.91
CA LEU A 49 -12.13 -4.71 -0.79
C LEU A 49 -11.55 -4.91 0.60
N LEU A 50 -10.87 -3.88 1.14
CA LEU A 50 -10.21 -3.94 2.44
C LEU A 50 -11.22 -3.98 3.59
N ALA A 51 -12.33 -3.25 3.48
CA ALA A 51 -13.40 -3.33 4.47
C ALA A 51 -13.96 -4.76 4.57
N ALA A 52 -14.25 -5.40 3.44
CA ALA A 52 -14.66 -6.80 3.41
C ALA A 52 -13.55 -7.73 3.95
N ALA A 53 -12.29 -7.51 3.55
CA ALA A 53 -11.15 -8.31 3.98
C ALA A 53 -10.93 -8.26 5.50
N TRP A 54 -11.07 -7.09 6.13
CA TRP A 54 -10.95 -6.94 7.58
C TRP A 54 -12.03 -7.72 8.33
N VAL A 55 -13.29 -7.66 7.87
CA VAL A 55 -14.37 -8.45 8.49
C VAL A 55 -14.13 -9.95 8.29
N MET A 56 -13.72 -10.39 7.10
CA MET A 56 -13.39 -11.79 6.84
C MET A 56 -12.20 -12.28 7.68
N THR A 57 -11.20 -11.44 7.86
CA THR A 57 -10.02 -11.71 8.71
C THR A 57 -10.43 -11.81 10.17
N ALA A 58 -11.33 -10.94 10.64
CA ALA A 58 -11.90 -10.99 11.99
C ALA A 58 -12.60 -12.32 12.27
N LEU A 59 -13.25 -12.91 11.26
CA LEU A 59 -13.96 -14.19 11.39
C LEU A 59 -13.04 -15.42 11.34
N LYS A 60 -11.88 -15.35 10.68
CA LYS A 60 -10.96 -16.49 10.54
C LYS A 60 -9.76 -16.46 11.50
N MET A 61 -9.35 -15.28 11.98
CA MET A 61 -8.18 -15.08 12.84
C MET A 61 -6.89 -15.74 12.31
N ASP A 62 -6.62 -15.55 11.01
CA ASP A 62 -5.41 -16.05 10.34
C ASP A 62 -4.32 -14.96 10.31
N THR A 63 -3.09 -15.32 10.68
CA THR A 63 -1.97 -14.36 10.78
C THR A 63 -1.53 -13.81 9.45
N TYR A 64 -1.62 -14.59 8.37
CA TYR A 64 -1.33 -14.13 7.03
C TYR A 64 -2.38 -13.12 6.55
N LEU A 65 -3.66 -13.40 6.78
CA LEU A 65 -4.75 -12.47 6.41
C LEU A 65 -4.69 -11.16 7.21
N LEU A 66 -4.35 -11.23 8.51
CA LEU A 66 -4.11 -10.05 9.35
C LEU A 66 -2.97 -9.20 8.80
N ALA A 67 -1.80 -9.81 8.56
CA ALA A 67 -0.63 -9.10 8.03
C ALA A 67 -0.92 -8.50 6.64
N LEU A 68 -1.57 -9.25 5.76
CA LEU A 68 -1.89 -8.79 4.41
C LEU A 68 -2.87 -7.61 4.42
N SER A 69 -3.95 -7.71 5.20
CA SER A 69 -4.96 -6.65 5.32
C SER A 69 -4.35 -5.38 5.93
N ALA A 70 -3.52 -5.53 6.96
CA ALA A 70 -2.78 -4.44 7.60
C ALA A 70 -1.82 -3.74 6.62
N SER A 71 -0.96 -4.51 5.94
CA SER A 71 0.00 -3.98 4.96
C SER A 71 -0.68 -3.25 3.80
N ALA A 72 -1.72 -3.84 3.22
CA ALA A 72 -2.45 -3.22 2.12
C ALA A 72 -3.20 -1.95 2.57
N THR A 73 -3.77 -1.95 3.78
CA THR A 73 -4.44 -0.78 4.36
C THR A 73 -3.48 0.37 4.55
N LEU A 74 -2.33 0.15 5.22
CA LEU A 74 -1.36 1.22 5.45
C LEU A 74 -0.79 1.75 4.13
N THR A 75 -0.47 0.86 3.20
CA THR A 75 0.09 1.24 1.89
C THR A 75 -0.87 2.14 1.12
N LEU A 76 -2.16 1.77 1.03
CA LEU A 76 -3.18 2.58 0.38
C LEU A 76 -3.42 3.91 1.12
N PHE A 77 -3.67 3.84 2.43
CA PHE A 77 -3.98 5.00 3.25
C PHE A 77 -2.84 6.03 3.18
N SER A 78 -1.62 5.59 3.45
CA SER A 78 -0.45 6.46 3.44
C SER A 78 -0.15 7.00 2.04
N GLY A 79 -0.36 6.18 0.99
CA GLY A 79 -0.23 6.60 -0.40
C GLY A 79 -1.22 7.69 -0.81
N LEU A 80 -2.42 7.72 -0.22
CA LEU A 80 -3.40 8.80 -0.44
C LEU A 80 -3.09 10.04 0.39
N ARG A 81 -2.77 9.85 1.67
CA ARG A 81 -2.52 10.95 2.62
C ARG A 81 -1.30 11.79 2.24
N VAL A 82 -0.29 11.19 1.63
CA VAL A 82 0.93 11.91 1.24
C VAL A 82 0.68 12.98 0.17
N LEU A 83 -0.43 12.92 -0.59
CA LEU A 83 -0.79 13.97 -1.55
C LEU A 83 -1.02 15.35 -0.90
N GLY A 84 -1.36 15.38 0.39
CA GLY A 84 -1.48 16.61 1.17
C GLY A 84 -0.14 17.17 1.66
N ARG A 85 0.95 16.40 1.59
CA ARG A 85 2.23 16.71 2.25
C ARG A 85 3.22 17.43 1.35
N LYS A 86 2.73 18.40 0.56
CA LYS A 86 3.53 19.02 -0.50
C LYS A 86 4.58 19.99 0.04
N ARG A 87 4.18 20.85 1.00
CA ARG A 87 5.03 21.88 1.60
C ARG A 87 4.85 21.95 3.12
N PRO A 88 5.19 20.88 3.88
CA PRO A 88 5.11 20.87 5.34
C PRO A 88 6.10 21.83 6.01
N ASP A 89 7.08 22.32 5.25
CA ASP A 89 8.01 23.40 5.58
C ASP A 89 7.32 24.77 5.65
N LEU A 90 6.39 25.03 4.72
CA LEU A 90 5.68 26.33 4.64
C LEU A 90 4.30 26.31 5.31
N ARG A 91 3.58 25.18 5.22
CA ARG A 91 2.18 25.07 5.62
C ARG A 91 2.01 23.99 6.66
N ARG A 92 1.58 24.37 7.87
CA ARG A 92 1.25 23.40 8.95
C ARG A 92 0.13 22.45 8.54
N ALA A 93 -0.81 22.89 7.72
CA ALA A 93 -1.89 22.06 7.18
C ALA A 93 -1.39 20.92 6.26
N ASP A 94 -0.19 21.03 5.70
CA ASP A 94 0.44 19.98 4.89
C ASP A 94 1.18 18.93 5.78
N ARG A 95 1.17 19.08 7.11
CA ARG A 95 1.78 18.11 8.03
C ARG A 95 0.82 16.95 8.32
N ALA A 96 1.36 15.89 8.91
CA ALA A 96 0.55 14.77 9.38
C ALA A 96 -0.44 15.23 10.46
N THR A 97 -1.65 14.72 10.38
CA THR A 97 -2.73 14.94 11.35
C THR A 97 -2.71 13.87 12.43
N ALA A 98 -3.45 14.08 13.52
CA ALA A 98 -3.63 13.06 14.56
C ALA A 98 -4.20 11.75 14.00
N LEU A 99 -5.10 11.83 13.01
CA LEU A 99 -5.63 10.66 12.32
C LEU A 99 -4.55 9.85 11.59
N ASP A 100 -3.58 10.54 10.96
CA ASP A 100 -2.45 9.86 10.31
C ASP A 100 -1.66 9.05 11.35
N GLY A 101 -1.33 9.67 12.49
CA GLY A 101 -0.64 9.00 13.59
C GLY A 101 -1.42 7.82 14.15
N LEU A 102 -2.72 7.99 14.42
CA LEU A 102 -3.58 6.96 14.99
C LEU A 102 -3.68 5.73 14.06
N VAL A 103 -3.91 5.95 12.77
CA VAL A 103 -4.01 4.85 11.79
C VAL A 103 -2.66 4.14 11.65
N THR A 104 -1.55 4.89 11.50
CA THR A 104 -0.22 4.29 11.37
C THR A 104 0.16 3.48 12.61
N LEU A 105 -0.05 4.01 13.82
CA LEU A 105 0.26 3.31 15.06
C LEU A 105 -0.67 2.12 15.31
N GLY A 106 -1.97 2.26 15.02
CA GLY A 106 -2.92 1.16 15.13
C GLY A 106 -2.58 -0.01 14.21
N ILE A 107 -2.24 0.27 12.96
CA ILE A 107 -1.84 -0.76 12.00
C ILE A 107 -0.46 -1.36 12.36
N ALA A 108 0.48 -0.55 12.86
CA ALA A 108 1.74 -1.06 13.40
C ALA A 108 1.51 -2.01 14.58
N GLY A 109 0.54 -1.70 15.45
CA GLY A 109 0.10 -2.57 16.54
C GLY A 109 -0.43 -3.92 16.06
N VAL A 110 -1.21 -3.95 14.96
CA VAL A 110 -1.60 -5.22 14.32
C VAL A 110 -0.38 -5.99 13.81
N GLY A 111 0.60 -5.30 13.22
CA GLY A 111 1.86 -5.92 12.80
C GLY A 111 2.63 -6.55 13.97
N ALA A 112 2.72 -5.85 15.10
CA ALA A 112 3.35 -6.35 16.32
C ALA A 112 2.59 -7.54 16.92
N LEU A 113 1.25 -7.51 16.90
CA LEU A 113 0.41 -8.62 17.33
C LEU A 113 0.67 -9.87 16.48
N VAL A 114 0.68 -9.73 15.15
CA VAL A 114 0.98 -10.85 14.25
C VAL A 114 2.40 -11.38 14.49
N LEU A 115 3.39 -10.49 14.67
CA LEU A 115 4.75 -10.90 14.99
C LEU A 115 4.80 -11.75 16.25
N TRP A 116 4.15 -11.30 17.33
CA TRP A 116 4.07 -12.03 18.58
C TRP A 116 3.36 -13.39 18.42
N MET A 117 2.25 -13.46 17.67
CA MET A 117 1.56 -14.71 17.39
C MET A 117 2.46 -15.71 16.67
N VAL A 118 3.18 -15.26 15.64
CA VAL A 118 4.11 -16.09 14.88
C VAL A 118 5.27 -16.58 15.75
N LEU A 119 5.92 -15.68 16.51
CA LEU A 119 7.07 -16.02 17.35
C LEU A 119 6.73 -16.96 18.51
N THR A 120 5.48 -16.93 18.99
CA THR A 120 5.01 -17.81 20.07
C THR A 120 4.32 -19.08 19.57
N GLY A 121 4.34 -19.34 18.26
CA GLY A 121 3.70 -20.53 17.66
C GLY A 121 2.16 -20.51 17.71
N ARG A 122 1.55 -19.35 18.00
CA ARG A 122 0.09 -19.14 18.02
C ARG A 122 -0.47 -18.72 16.66
N GLY A 123 0.38 -18.44 15.68
CA GLY A 123 -0.03 -18.03 14.35
C GLY A 123 -0.55 -19.19 13.50
N VAL A 124 -1.53 -18.88 12.65
CA VAL A 124 -2.08 -19.79 11.63
C VAL A 124 -1.80 -19.21 10.25
N GLY A 125 -1.39 -20.07 9.32
CA GLY A 125 -1.08 -19.72 7.93
C GLY A 125 0.41 -19.76 7.60
N PRO A 126 0.81 -19.29 6.41
CA PRO A 126 2.22 -19.35 5.97
C PRO A 126 3.12 -18.42 6.78
N THR A 127 3.87 -18.98 7.75
CA THR A 127 4.74 -18.23 8.67
C THR A 127 5.71 -17.30 7.96
N ALA A 128 6.47 -17.80 6.99
CA ALA A 128 7.48 -17.02 6.27
C ALA A 128 6.88 -15.80 5.54
N VAL A 129 5.71 -15.98 4.91
CA VAL A 129 5.01 -14.89 4.20
C VAL A 129 4.46 -13.87 5.19
N SER A 130 3.89 -14.33 6.30
CA SER A 130 3.38 -13.47 7.37
C SER A 130 4.50 -12.61 7.95
N MET A 131 5.68 -13.19 8.22
CA MET A 131 6.85 -12.44 8.68
C MET A 131 7.33 -11.41 7.66
N ALA A 132 7.38 -11.75 6.37
CA ALA A 132 7.77 -10.81 5.32
C ALA A 132 6.80 -9.62 5.21
N LEU A 133 5.49 -9.88 5.30
CA LEU A 133 4.46 -8.84 5.31
C LEU A 133 4.57 -7.94 6.53
N VAL A 134 4.76 -8.52 7.73
CA VAL A 134 4.97 -7.77 8.98
C VAL A 134 6.22 -6.92 8.93
N TYR A 135 7.33 -7.44 8.40
CA TYR A 135 8.55 -6.67 8.21
C TYR A 135 8.28 -5.42 7.35
N GLY A 136 7.69 -5.60 6.17
CA GLY A 136 7.34 -4.47 5.29
C GLY A 136 6.38 -3.47 5.96
N LEU A 137 5.39 -3.96 6.72
CA LEU A 137 4.44 -3.16 7.45
C LEU A 137 5.10 -2.29 8.53
N LEU A 138 5.94 -2.90 9.36
CA LEU A 138 6.63 -2.19 10.44
C LEU A 138 7.66 -1.21 9.89
N SER A 139 8.39 -1.57 8.84
CA SER A 139 9.30 -0.65 8.14
C SER A 139 8.56 0.57 7.56
N MET A 140 7.40 0.35 6.92
CA MET A 140 6.58 1.46 6.40
C MET A 140 5.99 2.31 7.53
N SER A 141 5.55 1.67 8.61
CA SER A 141 5.00 2.37 9.78
C SER A 141 6.06 3.24 10.45
N LEU A 142 7.27 2.73 10.60
CA LEU A 142 8.41 3.46 11.14
C LEU A 142 8.79 4.64 10.23
N TRP A 143 8.84 4.41 8.92
CA TRP A 143 9.09 5.47 7.94
C TRP A 143 8.04 6.59 8.05
N ASP A 144 6.76 6.24 8.09
CA ASP A 144 5.68 7.21 8.21
C ASP A 144 5.74 7.96 9.55
N ALA A 145 5.91 7.25 10.67
CA ALA A 145 6.04 7.86 11.99
C ALA A 145 7.23 8.84 12.04
N TRP A 146 8.38 8.46 11.48
CA TRP A 146 9.53 9.35 11.32
C TRP A 146 9.17 10.59 10.52
N ARG A 147 8.52 10.43 9.35
CA ARG A 147 8.07 11.56 8.51
C ARG A 147 7.05 12.46 9.20
N PHE A 148 6.26 11.95 10.15
CA PHE A 148 5.28 12.75 10.89
C PHE A 148 5.97 13.60 11.95
N LEU A 149 6.92 13.00 12.69
CA LEU A 149 7.67 13.67 13.75
C LEU A 149 8.70 14.65 13.19
N ARG A 150 9.33 14.30 12.05
CA ARG A 150 10.43 15.02 11.42
C ARG A 150 10.11 15.34 9.95
N PRO A 151 9.08 16.17 9.67
CA PRO A 151 8.57 16.38 8.31
C PRO A 151 9.56 17.11 7.39
N THR A 152 10.49 17.87 7.95
CA THR A 152 11.50 18.69 7.24
C THR A 152 12.91 18.12 7.30
N ASP A 153 13.14 17.04 8.04
CA ASP A 153 14.47 16.43 8.16
C ASP A 153 14.79 15.61 6.90
N TRP A 154 16.06 15.24 6.76
CA TRP A 154 16.50 14.40 5.65
C TRP A 154 15.65 13.11 5.54
N PRO A 155 15.25 12.68 4.32
CA PRO A 155 15.61 13.21 2.99
C PRO A 155 14.58 14.20 2.41
N PHE A 156 14.18 15.23 3.17
CA PHE A 156 13.18 16.20 2.71
C PHE A 156 13.53 16.88 1.39
N SER A 157 12.53 16.97 0.52
CA SER A 157 12.50 17.86 -0.63
C SER A 157 11.05 18.24 -0.99
N PRO A 158 10.81 19.37 -1.67
CA PRO A 158 9.45 19.73 -2.13
C PRO A 158 8.80 18.71 -3.08
N GLU A 159 9.59 17.80 -3.65
CA GLU A 159 9.11 16.71 -4.51
C GLU A 159 8.94 15.38 -3.79
N LEU A 160 9.31 15.27 -2.50
CA LEU A 160 9.34 14.00 -1.76
C LEU A 160 7.98 13.29 -1.78
N TRP A 161 6.90 14.04 -1.62
CA TRP A 161 5.54 13.51 -1.68
C TRP A 161 5.23 12.78 -2.99
N ARG A 162 5.88 13.15 -4.11
CA ARG A 162 5.69 12.50 -5.42
C ARG A 162 6.29 11.10 -5.40
N TYR A 163 7.50 10.95 -4.86
CA TYR A 163 8.18 9.65 -4.75
C TYR A 163 7.42 8.72 -3.79
N GLU A 164 6.99 9.26 -2.65
CA GLU A 164 6.21 8.51 -1.65
C GLU A 164 4.85 8.09 -2.21
N HIS A 165 4.13 8.98 -2.89
CA HIS A 165 2.85 8.65 -3.53
C HIS A 165 3.05 7.56 -4.58
N LEU A 166 4.08 7.70 -5.42
CA LEU A 166 4.39 6.76 -6.49
C LEU A 166 4.65 5.35 -5.94
N TRP A 167 5.60 5.21 -5.00
CA TRP A 167 5.95 3.93 -4.40
C TRP A 167 4.76 3.29 -3.69
N LYS A 168 4.01 4.06 -2.88
CA LYS A 168 2.90 3.52 -2.11
C LYS A 168 1.73 3.11 -3.01
N MET A 169 1.37 3.91 -4.02
CA MET A 169 0.27 3.54 -4.91
C MET A 169 0.61 2.40 -5.85
N LEU A 170 1.84 2.32 -6.38
CA LEU A 170 2.30 1.16 -7.16
C LEU A 170 2.38 -0.09 -6.28
N GLY A 171 2.83 0.04 -5.03
CA GLY A 171 2.82 -1.05 -4.05
C GLY A 171 1.41 -1.55 -3.74
N ALA A 172 0.44 -0.64 -3.53
CA ALA A 172 -0.96 -1.01 -3.32
C ALA A 172 -1.57 -1.73 -4.52
N TYR A 173 -1.30 -1.25 -5.74
CA TYR A 173 -1.75 -1.90 -6.96
C TYR A 173 -1.10 -3.27 -7.15
N SER A 174 0.19 -3.36 -6.90
CA SER A 174 0.92 -4.62 -6.94
C SER A 174 0.36 -5.63 -5.95
N ALA A 175 0.03 -5.22 -4.72
CA ALA A 175 -0.51 -6.12 -3.71
C ALA A 175 -1.84 -6.76 -4.14
N VAL A 176 -2.78 -5.98 -4.67
CA VAL A 176 -4.07 -6.52 -5.14
C VAL A 176 -3.91 -7.39 -6.39
N LEU A 177 -3.00 -7.01 -7.30
CA LEU A 177 -2.69 -7.81 -8.48
C LEU A 177 -1.98 -9.13 -8.12
N SER A 178 -1.08 -9.12 -7.14
CA SER A 178 -0.45 -10.31 -6.57
C SER A 178 -1.45 -11.25 -5.93
N ALA A 179 -2.39 -10.72 -5.14
CA ALA A 179 -3.45 -11.51 -4.53
C ALA A 179 -4.36 -12.15 -5.60
N PHE A 180 -4.73 -11.40 -6.64
CA PHE A 180 -5.47 -11.93 -7.78
C PHE A 180 -4.66 -12.99 -8.52
N ALA A 181 -3.45 -12.66 -8.98
CA ALA A 181 -2.62 -13.57 -9.77
C ALA A 181 -2.32 -14.89 -9.05
N GLY A 182 -2.05 -14.85 -7.74
CA GLY A 182 -1.81 -16.05 -6.94
C GLY A 182 -3.00 -17.02 -6.85
N ASN A 183 -4.24 -16.52 -6.99
CA ASN A 183 -5.45 -17.33 -6.96
C ASN A 183 -5.87 -17.87 -8.34
N PHE A 184 -5.53 -17.14 -9.42
CA PHE A 184 -5.98 -17.45 -10.79
C PHE A 184 -4.90 -18.12 -11.66
N LEU A 185 -3.63 -17.75 -11.52
CA LEU A 185 -2.53 -18.32 -12.32
C LEU A 185 -2.03 -19.65 -11.75
N ARG A 186 -2.93 -20.65 -11.69
CA ARG A 186 -2.63 -21.97 -11.11
C ARG A 186 -1.59 -22.79 -11.89
N PHE A 187 -1.34 -22.43 -13.15
CA PHE A 187 -0.31 -23.05 -13.98
C PHE A 187 1.11 -22.54 -13.67
N VAL A 188 1.22 -21.41 -12.95
CA VAL A 188 2.50 -20.90 -12.45
C VAL A 188 2.70 -21.42 -11.02
N PRO A 189 3.82 -22.09 -10.70
CA PRO A 189 4.06 -22.59 -9.34
C PRO A 189 4.11 -21.46 -8.31
N ALA A 190 3.61 -21.72 -7.10
CA ALA A 190 3.86 -20.86 -5.96
C ALA A 190 5.38 -20.87 -5.63
N PRO A 191 5.98 -19.75 -5.21
CA PRO A 191 5.35 -18.45 -4.94
C PRO A 191 5.26 -17.52 -6.18
N TRP A 192 5.77 -17.94 -7.34
CA TRP A 192 5.93 -17.10 -8.53
C TRP A 192 4.60 -16.58 -9.10
N SER A 193 3.52 -17.36 -8.99
CA SER A 193 2.17 -16.95 -9.41
C SER A 193 1.71 -15.65 -8.74
N ALA A 194 2.10 -15.42 -7.48
CA ALA A 194 1.77 -14.24 -6.71
C ALA A 194 2.89 -13.18 -6.69
N LEU A 195 4.15 -13.57 -6.87
CA LEU A 195 5.28 -12.64 -6.72
C LEU A 195 5.61 -11.81 -7.96
N TRP A 196 5.28 -12.29 -9.17
CA TRP A 196 5.64 -11.58 -10.40
C TRP A 196 5.12 -10.13 -10.48
N PRO A 197 3.90 -9.77 -10.00
CA PRO A 197 3.44 -8.38 -10.05
C PRO A 197 4.31 -7.47 -9.18
N THR A 198 4.68 -7.93 -7.98
CA THR A 198 5.56 -7.20 -7.07
C THR A 198 6.93 -6.97 -7.67
N LEU A 199 7.53 -8.00 -8.27
CA LEU A 199 8.81 -7.85 -8.96
C LEU A 199 8.74 -6.83 -10.11
N LEU A 200 7.67 -6.88 -10.91
CA LEU A 200 7.45 -5.94 -12.00
C LEU A 200 7.27 -4.50 -11.49
N PHE A 201 6.32 -4.27 -10.58
CA PHE A 201 5.96 -2.93 -10.14
C PHE A 201 6.99 -2.30 -9.20
N GLN A 202 7.74 -3.09 -8.44
CA GLN A 202 8.87 -2.59 -7.65
C GLN A 202 10.02 -2.16 -8.56
N THR A 203 10.36 -2.94 -9.59
CA THR A 203 11.34 -2.55 -10.61
C THR A 203 10.92 -1.27 -11.32
N LEU A 204 9.65 -1.19 -11.77
CA LEU A 204 9.10 0.03 -12.36
C LEU A 204 9.18 1.23 -11.42
N THR A 205 8.91 1.04 -10.12
CA THR A 205 9.01 2.10 -9.11
C THR A 205 10.43 2.63 -8.99
N VAL A 206 11.43 1.74 -8.89
CA VAL A 206 12.85 2.13 -8.78
C VAL A 206 13.29 2.91 -10.02
N ILE A 207 13.01 2.38 -11.22
CA ILE A 207 13.35 3.05 -12.49
C ILE A 207 12.69 4.43 -12.55
N TRP A 208 11.41 4.52 -12.19
CA TRP A 208 10.68 5.78 -12.29
C TRP A 208 11.16 6.82 -11.29
N ILE A 209 11.47 6.42 -10.05
CA ILE A 209 12.09 7.32 -9.07
C ILE A 209 13.46 7.81 -9.59
N ALA A 210 14.29 6.92 -10.15
CA ALA A 210 15.58 7.31 -10.72
C ALA A 210 15.43 8.34 -11.85
N VAL A 211 14.50 8.13 -12.78
CA VAL A 211 14.18 9.09 -13.86
C VAL A 211 13.75 10.44 -13.30
N LEU A 212 12.85 10.46 -12.32
CA LEU A 212 12.39 11.70 -11.70
C LEU A 212 13.51 12.45 -10.97
N VAL A 213 14.43 11.73 -10.31
CA VAL A 213 15.61 12.32 -9.67
C VAL A 213 16.57 12.94 -10.69
N VAL A 214 16.83 12.27 -11.82
CA VAL A 214 17.64 12.80 -12.91
C VAL A 214 17.01 14.06 -13.50
N GLN A 215 15.71 14.03 -13.80
CA GLN A 215 14.96 15.20 -14.30
C GLN A 215 14.98 16.37 -13.30
N ARG A 216 14.91 16.10 -12.00
CA ARG A 216 15.05 17.14 -10.96
C ARG A 216 16.44 17.76 -10.98
N ARG A 217 17.51 16.94 -11.02
CA ARG A 217 18.89 17.43 -11.09
C ARG A 217 19.14 18.28 -12.34
N GLY A 218 18.59 17.88 -13.49
CA GLY A 218 18.64 18.68 -14.72
C GLY A 218 17.98 20.05 -14.56
N ARG A 219 16.77 20.11 -13.99
CA ARG A 219 16.06 21.38 -13.73
C ARG A 219 16.82 22.30 -12.78
N LEU A 220 17.46 21.75 -11.74
CA LEU A 220 18.25 22.53 -10.78
C LEU A 220 19.57 23.05 -11.37
N ARG A 221 20.12 22.40 -12.40
CA ARG A 221 21.33 22.87 -13.10
C ARG A 221 21.02 23.97 -14.12
N ALA A 222 19.79 24.03 -14.61
CA ALA A 222 19.34 24.99 -15.61
C ALA A 222 18.72 26.27 -15.02
N ALA A 223 18.49 26.30 -13.70
CA ALA A 223 17.96 27.43 -12.94
C ALA A 223 19.10 28.11 -12.17
#